data_AF-A0A356WFJ3-F1
#
_entry.id   AF-A0A356WFJ3-F1
#
_cell.length_a   1.000
_cell.length_b   1.000
_cell.length_c   1.000
_cell.angle_alpha   90.00
_cell.angle_beta   90.00
_cell.angle_gamma   90.00
#
_symmetry.space_group_name_H-M   'P 1'
#
loop_
_entity.id
_entity.type
_entity.pdbx_description
1 polymer ?
#
loop_
_entity_poly.entity_id
_entity_poly.type
_entity_poly.pdbx_seq_one_letter_code
_entity_poly.pdbx_strand_id
1 'polypeptide(L)'
;MAKERIDRDDEDLVRLYLTDIGQYVLLTKDDEVRLAKAIEEGKTAEATLKKTEKQVTPTRRRELNKIIRAGARAERQFVQSNLRLVVSIAKKYQASGLP
;
A
#
# COMPACT_ATOMS: atom_id res chain seq x y z
N MET A 1 -32.30 -13.74 13.96
CA MET A 1 -32.61 -12.32 14.18
C MET A 1 -31.36 -11.45 14.43
N ALA A 2 -30.68 -11.49 15.58
CA ALA A 2 -29.49 -10.64 15.81
C ALA A 2 -28.22 -11.17 15.11
N LYS A 3 -27.94 -12.48 15.24
CA LYS A 3 -26.81 -13.16 14.59
C LYS A 3 -26.83 -13.05 13.07
N GLU A 4 -28.01 -13.28 12.49
CA GLU A 4 -28.30 -13.18 11.05
C GLU A 4 -28.22 -11.74 10.47
N ARG A 5 -28.23 -10.70 11.32
CA ARG A 5 -27.96 -9.32 10.91
C ARG A 5 -26.45 -9.05 10.91
N ILE A 6 -25.75 -9.50 11.95
CA ILE A 6 -24.29 -9.39 12.06
C ILE A 6 -23.60 -10.12 10.91
N ASP A 7 -24.02 -11.36 10.61
CA ASP A 7 -23.45 -12.15 9.52
C ASP A 7 -23.63 -11.46 8.15
N ARG A 8 -24.73 -10.72 7.97
CA ARG A 8 -25.03 -9.97 6.74
C ARG A 8 -24.22 -8.68 6.64
N ASP A 9 -24.09 -7.97 7.75
CA ASP A 9 -23.26 -6.76 7.84
C ASP A 9 -21.78 -7.11 7.59
N ASP A 10 -21.30 -8.25 8.10
CA ASP A 10 -19.96 -8.76 7.83
C ASP A 10 -19.76 -9.13 6.35
N GLU A 11 -20.76 -9.77 5.73
CA GLU A 11 -20.71 -10.14 4.31
C GLU A 11 -20.68 -8.90 3.40
N ASP A 12 -21.42 -7.84 3.76
CA ASP A 12 -21.43 -6.56 3.05
C ASP A 12 -20.12 -5.77 3.23
N LEU A 13 -19.51 -5.80 4.42
CA LEU A 13 -18.18 -5.24 4.68
C LEU A 13 -17.09 -5.93 3.86
N VAL A 14 -17.14 -7.27 3.78
CA VAL A 14 -16.23 -8.05 2.94
C VAL A 14 -16.43 -7.69 1.46
N ARG A 15 -17.66 -7.61 0.97
CA ARG A 15 -17.95 -7.21 -0.42
C ARG A 15 -17.44 -5.81 -0.74
N LEU A 16 -17.60 -4.86 0.18
CA LEU A 16 -17.10 -3.50 0.02
C LEU A 16 -15.57 -3.49 -0.10
N TYR A 17 -14.87 -4.19 0.81
CA TYR A 17 -13.42 -4.31 0.80
C TYR A 17 -12.90 -4.98 -0.48
N LEU A 18 -13.54 -6.07 -0.93
CA LEU A 18 -13.20 -6.78 -2.16
C LEU A 18 -13.40 -5.92 -3.41
N THR A 19 -14.43 -5.07 -3.42
CA THR A 19 -14.73 -4.15 -4.52
C THR A 19 -13.69 -3.04 -4.58
N ASP A 20 -13.33 -2.47 -3.43
CA ASP A 20 -12.34 -1.40 -3.30
C ASP A 20 -10.95 -1.85 -3.77
N ILE A 21 -10.46 -3.00 -3.29
CA ILE A 21 -9.15 -3.53 -3.73
C ILE A 21 -9.17 -4.03 -5.18
N GLY A 22 -10.35 -4.38 -5.72
CA GLY A 22 -10.56 -4.80 -7.11
C GLY A 22 -10.31 -3.69 -8.14
N GLN A 23 -10.27 -2.44 -7.71
CA GLN A 23 -9.96 -1.28 -8.57
C GLN A 23 -8.46 -1.14 -8.85
N TYR A 24 -7.57 -1.75 -8.04
CA TYR A 24 -6.12 -1.58 -8.16
C TYR A 24 -5.49 -2.67 -9.03
N VAL A 25 -4.84 -2.31 -10.13
CA VAL A 25 -4.19 -3.27 -11.05
C VAL A 25 -3.06 -4.01 -10.34
N LEU A 26 -2.90 -5.31 -10.64
CA LEU A 26 -1.75 -6.08 -10.14
C LEU A 26 -0.44 -5.48 -10.67
N LEU A 27 0.57 -5.40 -9.81
CA LEU A 27 1.87 -4.91 -10.21
C LEU A 27 2.56 -5.92 -11.12
N THR A 28 3.23 -5.41 -12.14
CA THR A 28 4.23 -6.18 -12.87
C THR A 28 5.52 -6.26 -12.04
N LYS A 29 6.42 -7.20 -12.36
CA LYS A 29 7.75 -7.25 -11.72
C LYS A 29 8.51 -5.93 -11.87
N ASP A 30 8.38 -5.28 -13.02
CA ASP A 30 9.03 -3.98 -13.27
C ASP A 30 8.44 -2.87 -12.40
N ASP A 31 7.12 -2.89 -12.17
CA ASP A 31 6.48 -1.98 -11.22
C ASP A 31 6.95 -2.19 -9.79
N GLU A 32 7.08 -3.45 -9.35
CA GLU A 32 7.60 -3.77 -8.02
C GLU A 32 9.00 -3.19 -7.82
N VAL A 33 9.90 -3.38 -8.79
CA VAL A 33 11.26 -2.83 -8.74
C VAL A 33 11.24 -1.30 -8.72
N ARG A 34 10.42 -0.67 -9.57
CA ARG A 34 10.30 0.80 -9.64
C ARG A 34 9.76 1.38 -8.34
N LEU A 35 8.73 0.76 -7.76
CA LEU A 35 8.14 1.19 -6.48
C LEU A 35 9.11 0.99 -5.33
N ALA A 36 9.79 -0.15 -5.26
CA ALA A 36 10.80 -0.44 -4.25
C ALA A 36 11.92 0.62 -4.24
N LYS A 37 12.44 0.97 -5.43
CA LYS A 37 13.45 2.01 -5.57
C LYS A 37 12.96 3.37 -5.08
N ALA A 38 11.74 3.77 -5.44
CA ALA A 38 11.16 5.04 -4.99
C ALA A 38 10.94 5.07 -3.46
N ILE A 39 10.57 3.93 -2.85
CA ILE A 39 10.42 3.80 -1.39
C ILE A 39 11.78 3.96 -0.71
N GLU A 40 12.81 3.29 -1.21
CA GLU A 40 14.18 3.39 -0.68
C GLU A 40 14.74 4.81 -0.79
N GLU A 41 14.57 5.47 -1.94
CA GLU A 41 14.94 6.87 -2.14
C GLU A 41 14.19 7.81 -1.16
N GLY A 42 12.90 7.55 -0.91
CA GLY A 42 12.13 8.27 0.10
C GLY A 42 12.69 8.14 1.51
N LYS A 43 13.01 6.91 1.92
CA LYS A 43 13.55 6.61 3.27
C LYS A 43 14.94 7.19 3.47
N THR A 44 15.80 7.12 2.46
CA THR A 44 17.13 7.72 2.51
C THR A 44 17.04 9.25 2.60
N ALA A 45 16.18 9.88 1.80
CA ALA A 45 15.93 11.32 1.87
C ALA A 45 15.39 11.76 3.24
N GLU A 46 14.51 10.98 3.85
CA GLU A 46 14.01 11.23 5.22
C GLU A 46 15.14 11.14 6.25
N ALA A 47 15.96 10.10 6.17
CA ALA A 47 17.10 9.92 7.06
C ALA A 47 18.13 11.07 6.91
N THR A 48 18.40 11.51 5.68
CA THR A 48 19.26 12.68 5.42
C THR A 48 18.66 13.93 6.05
N LEU A 49 17.37 14.20 5.84
CA LEU A 49 16.71 15.37 6.39
C LEU A 49 16.75 15.39 7.92
N LYS A 50 16.52 14.25 8.58
CA LYS A 50 16.61 14.11 10.04
C LYS A 50 18.04 14.33 10.56
N LYS A 51 19.06 13.79 9.89
CA LYS A 51 20.47 13.95 10.29
C LYS A 51 20.99 15.37 10.13
N THR A 52 20.52 16.09 9.11
CA THR A 52 21.07 17.39 8.70
C THR A 52 20.09 18.54 8.92
N GLU A 53 19.04 18.35 9.73
CA GLU A 53 17.91 19.27 9.84
C GLU A 53 18.33 20.73 10.06
N LYS A 54 19.32 20.98 10.91
CA LYS A 54 19.82 22.33 11.24
C LYS A 54 20.74 22.95 10.18
N GLN A 55 21.25 22.16 9.23
CA GLN A 55 22.26 22.57 8.23
C GLN A 55 21.71 22.56 6.79
N VAL A 56 20.48 22.10 6.58
CA VAL A 56 19.88 21.99 5.24
C VAL A 56 19.29 23.32 4.80
N THR A 57 19.68 23.77 3.60
CA THR A 57 19.12 24.97 2.97
C THR A 57 17.62 24.80 2.67
N PRO A 58 16.83 25.89 2.67
CA PRO A 58 15.39 25.81 2.37
C PRO A 58 15.08 25.12 1.04
N THR A 59 15.89 25.37 0.01
CA THR A 59 15.76 24.71 -1.31
C THR A 59 15.97 23.21 -1.21
N ARG A 60 17.07 22.79 -0.56
CA ARG A 60 17.37 21.37 -0.40
C ARG A 60 16.34 20.64 0.46
N ARG A 61 15.81 21.32 1.48
CA ARG A 61 14.70 20.80 2.30
C ARG A 61 13.46 20.52 1.45
N ARG A 62 13.10 21.42 0.53
CA ARG A 62 11.95 21.23 -0.38
C ARG A 62 12.16 20.04 -1.32
N GLU A 63 13.36 19.89 -1.87
CA GLU A 63 13.71 18.73 -2.72
C GLU A 63 13.59 17.41 -1.96
N LEU A 64 14.19 17.32 -0.77
CA LEU A 64 14.12 16.13 0.08
C LEU A 64 12.67 15.80 0.42
N ASN A 65 11.85 16.81 0.78
CA ASN A 65 10.42 16.60 1.04
C ASN A 65 9.65 16.11 -0.20
N LYS A 66 10.03 16.53 -1.41
CA LYS A 66 9.42 16.02 -2.65
C LYS A 66 9.71 14.52 -2.83
N ILE A 67 10.95 14.10 -2.56
CA ILE A 67 11.39 12.69 -2.65
C ILE A 67 10.69 11.85 -1.57
N ILE A 68 10.67 12.33 -0.32
CA ILE A 68 9.96 11.66 0.79
C ILE A 68 8.49 11.43 0.44
N ARG A 69 7.80 12.46 -0.08
CA ARG A 69 6.40 12.33 -0.51
C ARG A 69 6.23 11.36 -1.67
N ALA A 70 7.20 11.27 -2.58
CA ALA A 70 7.17 10.31 -3.67
C ALA A 70 7.31 8.87 -3.16
N GLY A 71 8.27 8.61 -2.25
CA GLY A 71 8.44 7.31 -1.60
C GLY A 71 7.19 6.89 -0.81
N ALA A 72 6.58 7.80 -0.05
CA ALA A 72 5.35 7.50 0.69
C ALA A 72 4.16 7.18 -0.24
N ARG A 73 4.07 7.80 -1.43
CA ARG A 73 3.07 7.43 -2.44
C ARG A 73 3.35 6.05 -3.03
N ALA A 74 4.62 5.75 -3.32
CA ALA A 74 5.04 4.46 -3.85
C ALA A 74 4.76 3.32 -2.85
N GLU A 75 4.99 3.55 -1.55
CA GLU A 75 4.68 2.59 -0.49
C GLU A 75 3.19 2.28 -0.41
N ARG A 76 2.33 3.31 -0.44
CA ARG A 76 0.88 3.10 -0.48
C ARG A 76 0.43 2.30 -1.70
N GLN A 77 0.95 2.65 -2.89
CA GLN A 77 0.64 1.94 -4.12
C GLN A 77 1.10 0.47 -4.05
N PHE A 78 2.30 0.22 -3.52
CA PHE A 78 2.84 -1.13 -3.36
C PHE A 78 1.97 -1.98 -2.43
N VAL A 79 1.57 -1.44 -1.27
CA VAL A 79 0.70 -2.13 -0.32
C VAL A 79 -0.68 -2.40 -0.94
N GLN A 80 -1.33 -1.39 -1.52
CA GLN A 80 -2.66 -1.53 -2.11
C GLN A 80 -2.71 -2.61 -3.21
N SER A 81 -1.67 -2.65 -4.04
CA SER A 81 -1.62 -3.63 -5.13
C SER A 81 -1.33 -5.06 -4.63
N ASN A 82 -0.57 -5.20 -3.53
CA ASN A 82 -0.31 -6.49 -2.89
C ASN A 82 -1.49 -7.00 -2.06
N LEU A 83 -2.33 -6.13 -1.49
CA LEU A 83 -3.55 -6.55 -0.79
C LEU A 83 -4.51 -7.31 -1.72
N ARG A 84 -4.55 -6.95 -3.00
CA ARG A 84 -5.30 -7.70 -4.03
C ARG A 84 -4.73 -9.09 -4.27
N LEU A 85 -3.41 -9.27 -4.24
CA LEU A 85 -2.76 -10.59 -4.34
C LEU A 85 -3.21 -11.49 -3.19
N VAL A 86 -3.13 -11.01 -1.94
CA VAL A 86 -3.54 -11.75 -0.74
C VAL A 86 -5.00 -12.22 -0.85
N VAL A 87 -5.89 -11.34 -1.29
CA VAL A 87 -7.30 -11.70 -1.48
C VAL A 87 -7.51 -12.68 -2.63
N SER A 88 -6.83 -12.52 -3.76
CA SER A 88 -6.97 -13.45 -4.89
C SER A 88 -6.54 -14.87 -4.51
N ILE A 89 -5.50 -14.96 -3.68
CA ILE A 89 -5.02 -16.21 -3.10
C ILE A 89 -6.05 -16.73 -2.08
N ALA A 90 -6.52 -15.90 -1.14
CA ALA A 90 -7.52 -16.29 -0.14
C ALA A 90 -8.84 -16.81 -0.76
N LYS A 91 -9.33 -16.16 -1.82
CA LYS A 91 -10.50 -16.64 -2.60
C LYS A 91 -10.26 -18.01 -3.22
N LYS A 92 -9.05 -18.28 -3.72
CA LYS A 92 -8.67 -19.59 -4.27
C LYS A 92 -8.65 -20.69 -3.19
N TYR A 93 -8.24 -20.35 -1.97
CA TYR A 93 -8.27 -21.26 -0.83
C TYR A 93 -9.69 -21.51 -0.29
N GLN A 94 -10.56 -20.50 -0.24
CA GLN A 94 -11.98 -20.69 0.12
C GLN A 94 -12.73 -21.60 -0.87
N ALA A 95 -12.47 -21.47 -2.18
CA ALA A 95 -13.05 -22.35 -3.20
C ALA A 95 -12.57 -23.82 -3.09
N SER A 96 -11.51 -24.08 -2.33
CA SER A 96 -10.94 -25.43 -2.13
C SER A 96 -11.45 -26.12 -0.85
N GLY A 97 -12.34 -25.48 -0.08
CA GLY A 97 -13.04 -26.12 1.04
C GLY A 97 -12.21 -26.39 2.29
N LEU A 98 -11.16 -25.61 2.57
CA LEU A 98 -10.56 -25.61 3.92
C LEU A 98 -11.15 -24.46 4.76
N PRO A 99 -11.59 -24.75 6.02
CA PRO A 99 -12.24 -23.80 6.91
C PRO A 99 -11.33 -22.67 7.37
#